data_AF-A0A810NX68-F1
#
_entry.id   AF-A0A810NX68-F1
#
_cell.length_a   1.000
_cell.length_b   1.000
_cell.length_c   1.000
_cell.angle_alpha   90.00
_cell.angle_beta   90.00
_cell.angle_gamma   90.00
#
_symmetry.space_group_name_H-M   'P 1'
#
loop_
_entity.id
_entity.type
_entity.pdbx_description
1 polymer ?
#
loop_
_entity_poly.entity_id
_entity_poly.type
_entity_poly.pdbx_seq_one_letter_code
_entity_poly.pdbx_strand_id
1 'polypeptide(L)'
;MADETENEGIAPAATWIVVSGEQVGVGDAVTVDLGEPTRGVICDVDGARGLPLVRVQGAASTDEPLVMTPGQIMGRAPDGGRAGRGRPVQDG
;
A
#
# COMPACT_ATOMS: atom_id res chain seq x y z
N MET A 1 -14.41 35.22 -24.66
CA MET A 1 -14.37 34.90 -23.22
C MET A 1 -15.57 34.02 -22.91
N ALA A 2 -15.36 32.71 -22.82
CA ALA A 2 -16.21 31.77 -22.08
C ALA A 2 -15.51 30.41 -22.06
N ASP A 3 -15.24 29.93 -20.85
CA ASP A 3 -15.22 28.53 -20.43
C ASP A 3 -14.30 27.56 -21.17
N GLU A 4 -13.00 27.63 -20.87
CA GLU A 4 -12.17 26.42 -20.86
C GLU A 4 -12.37 25.78 -19.49
N THR A 5 -13.43 24.98 -19.36
CA THR A 5 -13.61 24.11 -18.20
C THR A 5 -12.39 23.19 -18.15
N GLU A 6 -11.47 23.47 -17.22
CA GLU A 6 -10.37 22.59 -16.87
C GLU A 6 -10.99 21.26 -16.45
N ASN A 7 -11.06 20.33 -17.40
CA ASN A 7 -11.29 18.93 -17.12
C ASN A 7 -10.04 18.50 -16.35
N GLU A 8 -10.05 18.69 -15.02
CA GLU A 8 -9.16 18.04 -14.07
C GLU A 8 -9.35 16.55 -14.26
N GLY A 9 -8.73 16.03 -15.33
CA GLY A 9 -8.67 14.62 -15.63
C GLY A 9 -7.93 14.04 -14.46
N ILE A 10 -8.68 13.51 -13.49
CA ILE A 10 -8.14 12.75 -12.38
C ILE A 10 -7.27 11.69 -13.04
N ALA A 11 -5.95 11.91 -13.01
CA ALA A 11 -5.03 10.95 -13.58
C ALA A 11 -5.34 9.63 -12.88
N PRO A 12 -5.55 8.53 -13.63
CA PRO A 12 -5.86 7.26 -13.01
C PRO A 12 -4.75 6.97 -12.00
N ALA A 13 -5.13 6.78 -10.73
CA ALA A 13 -4.16 6.47 -9.69
C ALA A 13 -3.36 5.24 -10.16
N ALA A 14 -2.03 5.32 -10.08
CA ALA A 14 -1.19 4.21 -10.53
C ALA A 14 -1.53 2.94 -9.74
N THR A 15 -1.77 1.85 -10.46
CA THR A 15 -2.07 0.54 -9.89
C THR A 15 -1.16 -0.53 -10.46
N TRP A 16 -0.88 -1.56 -9.66
CA TRP A 16 -0.04 -2.69 -10.04
C TRP A 16 -0.72 -4.01 -9.69
N ILE A 17 -0.43 -5.05 -10.48
CA ILE A 17 -0.79 -6.43 -10.16
C ILE A 17 0.37 -7.07 -9.42
N VAL A 18 0.12 -7.56 -8.21
CA VAL A 18 1.15 -8.09 -7.30
C VAL A 18 1.17 -9.62 -7.32
N VAL A 19 2.04 -10.26 -6.52
CA VAL A 19 2.26 -11.71 -6.57
C VAL A 19 0.99 -12.52 -6.34
N SER A 20 0.11 -12.09 -5.43
CA SER A 20 -1.21 -12.72 -5.20
C SER A 20 -2.17 -12.62 -6.39
N GLY A 21 -1.85 -11.80 -7.40
CA GLY A 21 -2.75 -11.45 -8.50
C GLY A 21 -3.70 -10.29 -8.16
N GLU A 22 -3.65 -9.75 -6.95
CA GLU A 22 -4.45 -8.60 -6.55
C GLU A 22 -3.98 -7.31 -7.24
N GLN A 23 -4.93 -6.42 -7.54
CA GLN A 23 -4.61 -5.05 -7.92
C GLN A 23 -4.46 -4.19 -6.67
N VAL A 24 -3.32 -3.50 -6.55
CA VAL A 24 -3.01 -2.55 -5.47
C VAL A 24 -2.62 -1.20 -6.04
N GLY A 25 -2.80 -0.14 -5.26
CA GLY A 25 -2.44 1.23 -5.61
C GLY A 25 -1.94 2.02 -4.41
N VAL A 26 -1.66 3.30 -4.66
CA VAL A 26 -1.27 4.23 -3.60
C VAL A 26 -2.36 4.31 -2.53
N GLY A 27 -1.96 4.21 -1.26
CA GLY A 27 -2.83 4.14 -0.08
C GLY A 27 -3.09 2.73 0.43
N ASP A 28 -2.83 1.69 -0.37
CA ASP A 28 -3.07 0.32 0.05
C ASP A 28 -2.03 -0.18 1.06
N ALA A 29 -2.52 -0.82 2.12
CA ALA A 29 -1.69 -1.62 3.00
C ALA A 29 -1.34 -2.95 2.31
N VAL A 30 -0.07 -3.30 2.29
CA VAL A 30 0.45 -4.46 1.56
C VAL A 30 1.42 -5.28 2.42
N THR A 31 1.54 -6.56 2.10
CA THR A 31 2.61 -7.41 2.62
C THR A 31 3.71 -7.47 1.55
N VAL A 32 4.96 -7.28 1.93
CA VAL A 32 6.12 -7.29 1.03
C VAL A 32 7.16 -8.30 1.50
N ASP A 33 7.95 -8.82 0.57
CA ASP A 33 9.06 -9.72 0.86
C ASP A 33 10.39 -8.96 0.91
N LEU A 34 10.98 -8.88 2.10
CA LEU A 34 12.29 -8.31 2.37
C LEU A 34 13.30 -9.36 2.88
N GLY A 35 13.03 -10.64 2.62
CA GLY A 35 13.65 -11.79 3.29
C GLY A 35 12.74 -12.41 4.35
N GLU A 36 11.76 -11.63 4.83
CA GLU A 36 10.61 -12.10 5.60
C GLU A 36 9.35 -11.29 5.24
N PRO A 37 8.13 -11.88 5.36
CA PRO A 37 6.90 -11.16 5.09
C PRO A 37 6.71 -9.97 6.04
N THR A 38 6.78 -8.77 5.51
CA THR A 38 6.74 -7.53 6.28
C THR A 38 5.58 -6.65 5.82
N ARG A 39 4.92 -5.96 6.75
CA ARG A 39 3.79 -5.08 6.43
C ARG A 39 4.30 -3.71 5.97
N GLY A 40 3.67 -3.14 4.96
CA GLY A 40 3.93 -1.78 4.49
C GLY A 40 2.68 -1.10 3.94
N VAL A 41 2.86 0.13 3.48
CA VAL A 41 1.83 0.93 2.80
C VAL A 41 2.46 1.52 1.55
N ILE A 42 1.78 1.38 0.41
CA ILE A 42 2.17 2.08 -0.82
C ILE A 42 1.85 3.55 -0.61
N CYS A 43 2.87 4.40 -0.47
CA CYS A 43 2.67 5.80 -0.16
C CYS A 43 2.71 6.69 -1.41
N ASP A 44 3.39 6.26 -2.47
CA ASP A 44 3.54 7.05 -3.69
C ASP A 44 4.01 6.18 -4.87
N VAL A 45 4.27 6.81 -6.01
CA VAL A 45 4.88 6.25 -7.22
C VAL A 45 6.27 6.85 -7.40
N ASP A 46 7.26 6.02 -7.66
CA ASP A 46 8.55 6.49 -8.16
C ASP A 46 8.36 7.10 -9.55
N GLY A 47 8.47 8.43 -9.65
CA GLY A 47 8.21 9.16 -10.90
C GLY A 47 9.18 8.84 -12.05
N ALA A 48 10.35 8.24 -11.75
CA ALA A 48 11.31 7.84 -12.77
C ALA A 48 10.99 6.47 -13.39
N ARG A 49 10.46 5.53 -12.59
CA ARG A 49 10.26 4.13 -13.00
C ARG A 49 8.80 3.70 -13.06
N GLY A 50 7.87 4.49 -12.53
CA GLY A 50 6.46 4.11 -12.39
C GLY A 50 6.24 2.94 -11.43
N LEU A 51 7.14 2.78 -10.45
CA LEU A 51 7.12 1.68 -9.48
C LEU A 51 6.53 2.13 -8.14
N PRO A 52 5.92 1.23 -7.37
CA PRO A 52 5.38 1.58 -6.06
C PRO A 52 6.49 1.95 -5.07
N LEU A 53 6.28 3.06 -4.35
CA LEU A 53 7.07 3.44 -3.18
C LEU A 53 6.34 2.94 -1.93
N VAL A 54 7.00 2.06 -1.17
CA VAL A 54 6.41 1.39 0.00
C VAL A 54 7.11 1.82 1.27
N ARG A 55 6.36 2.38 2.22
CA ARG A 55 6.83 2.57 3.61
C ARG A 55 6.55 1.31 4.41
N VAL A 56 7.60 0.73 4.99
CA VAL A 56 7.53 -0.55 5.70
C VAL A 56 7.40 -0.30 7.20
N GLN A 57 6.48 -0.99 7.87
CA GLN A 57 6.26 -0.86 9.31
C GLN A 57 7.16 -1.84 10.07
N GLY A 58 7.89 -1.35 11.08
CA GLY A 58 8.64 -2.21 12.00
C GLY A 58 10.03 -2.64 11.53
N ALA A 59 10.40 -2.37 10.26
CA ALA A 59 11.80 -2.40 9.86
C ALA A 59 12.52 -1.28 10.62
N ALA A 60 13.50 -1.64 11.45
CA ALA A 60 14.22 -0.71 12.28
C ALA A 60 14.82 0.43 11.43
N SER A 61 14.23 1.63 11.56
CA SER A 61 14.85 2.92 11.22
C SER A 61 15.18 3.20 9.76
N THR A 62 14.22 3.02 8.85
CA THR A 62 14.20 3.80 7.60
C THR A 62 12.81 4.40 7.42
N ASP A 63 12.66 5.68 7.75
CA ASP A 63 11.45 6.46 7.39
C ASP A 63 11.35 6.65 5.86
N GLU A 64 12.41 6.27 5.14
CA GLU A 64 12.50 6.36 3.69
C GLU A 64 11.65 5.26 3.01
N PRO A 65 10.78 5.64 2.07
CA PRO A 65 10.04 4.67 1.28
C PRO A 65 10.99 3.89 0.37
N LEU A 66 10.75 2.59 0.27
CA LEU A 66 11.51 1.71 -0.61
C LEU A 66 10.83 1.62 -1.96
N VAL A 67 11.60 1.81 -3.04
CA VAL A 67 11.13 1.47 -4.38
C VAL A 67 11.01 -0.04 -4.46
N MET A 68 9.81 -0.53 -4.67
CA MET A 68 9.54 -1.97 -4.79
C MET A 68 9.03 -2.30 -6.18
N THR A 69 9.35 -3.49 -6.65
CA THR A 69 8.69 -4.04 -7.83
C THR A 69 7.38 -4.72 -7.41
N PRO A 70 6.36 -4.81 -8.30
CA PRO A 70 5.14 -5.54 -7.99
C PRO A 70 5.38 -7.01 -7.60
N GLY A 71 6.48 -7.62 -8.07
CA GLY A 71 6.89 -8.99 -7.70
C GLY A 71 7.46 -9.13 -6.28
N GLN A 72 7.80 -8.01 -5.62
CA GLN A 72 8.20 -8.00 -4.20
C GLN A 72 7.01 -7.76 -3.27
N ILE A 73 5.87 -7.33 -3.82
CA ILE A 73 4.64 -7.15 -3.07
C ILE A 73 3.89 -8.47 -3.15
N MET A 74 3.65 -9.08 -1.99
CA MET A 74 3.01 -10.39 -1.90
C MET A 74 1.49 -10.29 -2.13
N GLY A 75 0.87 -9.22 -1.64
CA GLY A 75 -0.58 -9.04 -1.66
C GLY A 75 -1.03 -7.89 -0.76
N ARG A 76 -2.34 -7.67 -0.66
CA ARG A 76 -2.90 -6.74 0.34
C ARG A 76 -2.62 -7.27 1.73
N ALA A 77 -2.14 -6.40 2.62
CA ALA A 77 -2.03 -6.76 4.02
C ALA A 77 -3.44 -6.82 4.59
N PRO A 78 -3.78 -7.85 5.40
CA PRO A 78 -5.03 -7.81 6.14
C PRO A 78 -5.06 -6.52 6.96
N ASP A 79 -6.22 -5.86 7.00
CA ASP A 79 -6.49 -4.82 7.99
C ASP A 79 -6.23 -5.46 9.35
N GLY A 80 -5.04 -5.20 9.89
CA GLY A 80 -4.66 -5.61 11.22
C GLY A 80 -5.67 -4.97 12.15
N GLY A 81 -6.75 -5.70 12.41
CA GLY A 81 -7.81 -5.30 13.30
C GLY A 81 -7.13 -4.79 14.55
N ARG A 82 -7.49 -3.57 14.93
CA ARG A 82 -7.20 -3.02 16.23
C ARG A 82 -7.40 -4.13 17.25
N ALA A 83 -6.32 -4.69 17.80
CA ALA A 83 -6.40 -5.49 19.01
C ALA A 83 -6.89 -4.55 20.12
N GLY A 84 -8.20 -4.42 20.26
CA GLY A 84 -8.79 -3.36 21.07
C GLY A 84 -10.29 -3.16 20.92
N ARG A 85 -11.10 -4.23 21.00
CA ARG A 85 -12.36 -4.32 21.78
C ARG A 85 -13.27 -5.45 21.27
N GLY A 86 -13.27 -6.53 22.02
CA GLY A 86 -14.35 -7.50 22.13
C GLY A 86 -14.05 -8.31 23.39
N ARG A 87 -14.83 -8.10 24.44
CA ARG A 87 -14.60 -8.65 25.79
C ARG A 87 -14.48 -10.18 25.79
N PRO A 88 -13.88 -10.81 26.82
CA PRO A 88 -14.20 -12.20 27.10
C PRO A 88 -15.73 -12.29 27.25
N VAL A 89 -16.35 -13.20 26.49
CA VAL A 89 -17.71 -13.64 26.80
C VAL A 89 -17.63 -14.42 28.11
N GLN A 90 -17.81 -13.72 29.22
CA GLN A 90 -18.22 -14.35 30.47
C GLN A 90 -19.74 -14.43 30.42
N ASP A 91 -20.27 -15.62 30.17
CA ASP A 91 -21.60 -16.00 30.68
C ASP A 91 -21.56 -17.49 31.02
N GLY A 92 -21.55 -17.72 32.33
CA GLY A 92 -21.87 -18.94 33.05
C GLY A 92 -22.52 -18.51 34.36
#